data_AF-A0A484HMV1-F1
#
_entry.id   AF-A0A484HMV1-F1
#
_cell.length_a   1.000
_cell.length_b   1.000
_cell.length_c   1.000
_cell.angle_alpha   90.00
_cell.angle_beta   90.00
_cell.angle_gamma   90.00
#
_symmetry.space_group_name_H-M   'P 1'
#
loop_
_entity.id
_entity.type
_entity.pdbx_description
1 polymer ?
#
loop_
_entity_poly.entity_id
_entity_poly.type
_entity_poly.pdbx_seq_one_letter_code
_entity_poly.pdbx_strand_id
1 'polypeptide(L)'
;MGSFIKSFLGETAGIAVSSGIFLVKKILNKKGIHTNIQYLIGSVLDHNNENKSLPEEVIRQAKAIEKIFKDRHVFPDRIAIDGLPGSGKSSLAAALAKRMDMEVVCLDHQDMEERFSFEKAPAIYEHHRLLRTQDMDRFDVMIYIDQPVEKAKQNILKRQRGAYLVDIMNFELMKKIGKKAFSLADGQVISVDHSFVRIKIRPDNGYRDMANLDSELSAKAAGDSAGEVLNKEQRIFLLTEGRARKGFLSYVNPRAYERELLSALIVGVDSASKKKKLRG
;
A
#
# COMPACT_ATOMS: atom_id res chain seq x y z
N MET A 1 -21.11 -33.44 38.99
CA MET A 1 -20.43 -32.26 38.40
C MET A 1 -19.17 -32.59 37.59
N GLY A 2 -18.25 -33.45 38.06
CA GLY A 2 -16.97 -33.71 37.37
C GLY A 2 -17.05 -34.36 35.96
N SER A 3 -18.09 -35.15 35.67
CA SER A 3 -18.30 -35.77 34.35
C SER A 3 -18.74 -34.75 33.28
N PHE A 4 -19.61 -33.82 33.66
CA PHE A 4 -20.15 -32.80 32.75
C PHE A 4 -19.08 -31.79 32.29
N ILE A 5 -18.22 -31.36 33.22
CA ILE A 5 -17.12 -30.42 32.92
C ILE A 5 -16.06 -31.07 32.01
N LYS A 6 -15.72 -32.35 32.23
CA LYS A 6 -14.79 -33.08 31.36
C LYS A 6 -15.35 -33.32 29.95
N SER A 7 -16.64 -33.65 29.84
CA SER A 7 -17.31 -33.79 28.54
C SER A 7 -17.36 -32.46 27.78
N PHE A 8 -17.69 -31.38 28.48
CA PHE A 8 -17.76 -30.03 27.91
C PHE A 8 -16.38 -29.52 27.45
N LEU A 9 -15.33 -29.72 28.24
CA LEU A 9 -13.95 -29.35 27.87
C LEU A 9 -13.40 -30.17 26.69
N GLY A 10 -13.79 -31.45 26.58
CA GLY A 10 -13.41 -32.29 25.44
C GLY A 10 -14.10 -31.88 24.14
N GLU A 11 -15.35 -31.43 24.21
CA GLU A 11 -16.11 -30.93 23.05
C GLU A 11 -15.56 -29.58 22.56
N THR A 12 -15.30 -28.64 23.47
CA THR A 12 -14.73 -27.33 23.11
C THR A 12 -13.32 -27.44 22.54
N ALA A 13 -12.48 -28.33 23.07
CA ALA A 13 -11.16 -28.62 22.51
C ALA A 13 -11.25 -29.22 21.08
N GLY A 14 -12.21 -30.12 20.83
CA GLY A 14 -12.45 -30.69 19.50
C GLY A 14 -12.92 -29.66 18.47
N ILE A 15 -13.80 -28.73 18.87
CA ILE A 15 -14.23 -27.59 18.05
C ILE A 15 -13.04 -26.70 17.72
N ALA A 16 -12.23 -26.34 18.72
CA ALA A 16 -11.08 -25.45 18.54
C ALA A 16 -10.04 -26.04 17.58
N VAL A 17 -9.69 -27.33 17.73
CA VAL A 17 -8.71 -27.99 16.86
C VAL A 17 -9.21 -28.13 15.42
N SER A 18 -10.45 -28.59 15.22
CA SER A 18 -11.02 -28.75 13.88
C SER A 18 -11.21 -27.41 13.15
N SER A 19 -11.70 -26.38 13.86
CA SER A 19 -11.79 -25.01 13.34
C SER A 19 -10.40 -24.46 13.00
N GLY A 20 -9.41 -24.65 13.88
CA GLY A 20 -8.05 -24.19 13.68
C GLY A 20 -7.39 -24.81 12.45
N ILE A 21 -7.46 -26.12 12.29
CA ILE A 21 -6.90 -26.83 11.12
C ILE A 21 -7.58 -26.35 9.83
N PHE A 22 -8.91 -26.21 9.84
CA PHE A 22 -9.65 -25.74 8.67
C PHE A 22 -9.29 -24.29 8.31
N LEU A 23 -9.20 -23.41 9.31
CA LEU A 23 -8.79 -22.02 9.15
C LEU A 23 -7.40 -21.92 8.54
N VAL A 24 -6.42 -22.63 9.11
CA VAL A 24 -5.04 -22.66 8.58
C VAL A 24 -5.04 -23.12 7.12
N LYS A 25 -5.75 -24.20 6.79
CA LYS A 25 -5.86 -24.68 5.40
C LYS A 25 -6.47 -23.64 4.47
N LYS A 26 -7.50 -22.91 4.90
CA LYS A 26 -8.13 -21.85 4.10
C LYS A 26 -7.22 -20.65 3.89
N ILE A 27 -6.50 -20.23 4.93
CA ILE A 27 -5.53 -19.13 4.85
C ILE A 27 -4.37 -19.51 3.91
N LEU A 28 -3.81 -20.72 4.04
CA LEU A 28 -2.74 -21.21 3.16
C LEU A 28 -3.15 -21.31 1.69
N ASN A 29 -4.45 -21.50 1.42
CA ASN A 29 -5.00 -21.56 0.06
C ASN A 29 -5.32 -20.17 -0.54
N LYS A 30 -5.15 -19.07 0.20
CA LYS A 30 -5.27 -17.74 -0.37
C LYS A 30 -4.18 -17.52 -1.41
N LYS A 31 -4.54 -16.88 -2.52
CA LYS A 31 -3.65 -16.76 -3.68
C LYS A 31 -2.35 -16.04 -3.35
N GLY A 32 -2.42 -14.92 -2.62
CA GLY A 32 -1.24 -14.14 -2.25
C GLY A 32 -0.32 -14.89 -1.30
N ILE A 33 -0.87 -15.50 -0.25
CA ILE A 33 -0.13 -16.34 0.70
C ILE A 33 0.53 -17.53 -0.02
N HIS A 34 -0.22 -18.28 -0.82
CA HIS A 34 0.30 -19.42 -1.57
C HIS A 34 1.45 -19.02 -2.51
N THR A 35 1.26 -17.93 -3.27
CA THR A 35 2.28 -17.40 -4.18
C THR A 35 3.54 -16.96 -3.41
N ASN A 36 3.38 -16.34 -2.23
CA ASN A 36 4.50 -15.92 -1.41
C ASN A 36 5.26 -17.12 -0.82
N ILE A 37 4.57 -18.19 -0.44
CA ILE A 37 5.21 -19.44 0.04
C ILE A 37 6.01 -20.08 -1.10
N GLN A 38 5.45 -20.16 -2.31
CA GLN A 38 6.17 -20.66 -3.49
C GLN A 38 7.45 -19.87 -3.76
N TYR A 39 7.38 -18.54 -3.67
CA TYR A 39 8.55 -17.68 -3.77
C TYR A 39 9.61 -17.97 -2.70
N LEU A 40 9.21 -18.11 -1.43
CA LEU A 40 10.15 -18.42 -0.35
C LEU A 40 10.84 -19.76 -0.56
N ILE A 41 10.08 -20.80 -0.94
CA ILE A 41 10.63 -22.12 -1.28
C ILE A 41 11.62 -21.99 -2.45
N GLY A 42 11.24 -21.32 -3.53
CA GLY A 42 12.11 -21.10 -4.69
C GLY A 42 13.38 -20.33 -4.34
N SER A 43 13.28 -19.27 -3.53
CA SER A 43 14.45 -18.45 -3.13
C SER A 43 15.46 -19.17 -2.26
N VAL A 44 15.03 -20.19 -1.50
CA VAL A 44 15.93 -21.04 -0.71
C VAL A 44 16.62 -22.07 -1.59
N LEU A 45 15.94 -22.55 -2.64
CA LEU A 45 16.43 -23.60 -3.53
C LEU A 45 17.31 -23.05 -4.67
N ASP A 46 16.99 -21.86 -5.21
CA ASP A 46 17.69 -21.24 -6.32
C ASP A 46 18.39 -19.94 -5.88
N HIS A 47 19.73 -19.94 -5.86
CA HIS A 47 20.57 -18.73 -5.71
C HIS A 47 20.62 -17.90 -7.00
N ASN A 48 19.49 -17.60 -7.62
CA ASN A 48 19.49 -16.83 -8.87
C ASN A 48 19.31 -15.33 -8.62
N ASN A 49 20.40 -14.60 -8.89
CA ASN A 49 20.49 -13.15 -9.01
C ASN A 49 19.49 -12.65 -10.09
N GLU A 50 18.42 -11.98 -9.66
CA GLU A 50 17.49 -11.31 -10.56
C GLU A 50 18.09 -10.01 -11.12
N ASN A 51 18.94 -10.11 -12.12
CA ASN A 51 19.24 -8.97 -13.01
C ASN A 51 18.24 -8.97 -14.17
N LYS A 52 16.97 -8.69 -13.86
CA LYS A 52 15.92 -8.56 -14.88
C LYS A 52 16.01 -7.17 -15.53
N SER A 53 16.15 -7.15 -16.85
CA SER A 53 16.02 -5.92 -17.65
C SER A 53 14.69 -5.22 -17.35
N LEU A 54 14.72 -3.88 -17.26
CA LEU A 54 13.51 -3.08 -17.02
C LEU A 54 12.48 -3.30 -18.15
N PRO A 55 11.17 -3.38 -17.84
CA PRO A 55 10.14 -3.50 -18.87
C PRO A 55 10.15 -2.30 -19.84
N GLU A 56 9.96 -2.55 -21.14
CA GLU A 56 9.94 -1.50 -22.17
C GLU A 56 8.92 -0.39 -21.90
N GLU A 57 7.77 -0.73 -21.32
CA GLU A 57 6.75 0.24 -20.89
C GLU A 57 7.33 1.27 -19.91
N VAL A 58 8.17 0.83 -18.97
CA VAL A 58 8.80 1.69 -17.97
C VAL A 58 9.85 2.60 -18.62
N ILE A 59 10.64 2.06 -19.55
CA ILE A 59 11.64 2.84 -20.30
C ILE A 59 10.97 3.95 -21.11
N ARG A 60 9.86 3.62 -21.80
CA ARG A 60 9.07 4.59 -22.56
C ARG A 60 8.48 5.67 -21.66
N GLN A 61 7.94 5.30 -20.49
CA GLN A 61 7.43 6.26 -19.50
C GLN A 61 8.53 7.21 -19.01
N ALA A 62 9.70 6.69 -18.63
CA ALA A 62 10.83 7.51 -18.20
C ALA A 62 11.29 8.49 -19.29
N LYS A 63 11.35 8.05 -20.55
CA LYS A 63 11.67 8.92 -21.70
C LYS A 63 10.62 10.03 -21.90
N ALA A 64 9.34 9.70 -21.74
CA ALA A 64 8.27 10.68 -21.86
C ALA A 64 8.29 11.72 -20.73
N ILE A 65 8.57 11.29 -19.49
CA ILE A 65 8.75 12.19 -18.33
C ILE A 65 9.92 13.14 -18.56
N GLU A 66 11.09 12.63 -18.95
CA GLU A 66 12.26 13.45 -19.26
C GLU A 66 11.97 14.48 -20.37
N LYS A 67 11.22 14.08 -21.41
CA LYS A 67 10.79 14.99 -22.46
C LYS A 67 9.88 16.09 -21.93
N ILE A 68 8.91 15.77 -21.05
CA ILE A 68 8.04 16.76 -20.41
C ILE A 68 8.87 17.80 -19.63
N PHE A 69 9.91 17.35 -18.92
CA PHE A 69 10.80 18.25 -18.17
C PHE A 69 11.58 19.17 -19.10
N LYS A 70 12.16 18.63 -20.20
CA LYS A 70 12.87 19.42 -21.21
C LYS A 70 11.96 20.43 -21.90
N ASP A 71 10.77 20.01 -22.34
CA ASP A 71 9.81 20.85 -23.04
C ASP A 71 9.29 22.01 -22.15
N ARG A 72 9.33 21.83 -20.82
CA ARG A 72 8.92 22.85 -19.83
C ARG A 72 10.08 23.57 -19.16
N HIS A 73 11.32 23.32 -19.58
CA HIS A 73 12.53 23.87 -18.99
C HIS A 73 12.64 23.64 -17.46
N VAL A 74 12.25 22.45 -17.00
CA VAL A 74 12.35 22.04 -15.59
C VAL A 74 13.53 21.08 -15.41
N PHE A 75 14.40 21.37 -14.43
CA PHE A 75 15.55 20.54 -14.07
C PHE A 75 15.42 20.21 -12.58
N PRO A 76 14.67 19.16 -12.22
CA PRO A 76 14.38 18.88 -10.82
C PRO A 76 15.60 18.25 -10.13
N ASP A 77 15.96 18.80 -8.98
CA ASP A 77 16.96 18.20 -8.09
C ASP A 77 16.33 17.10 -7.23
N ARG A 78 15.04 17.23 -6.92
CA ARG A 78 14.31 16.25 -6.09
C ARG A 78 12.98 15.87 -6.69
N ILE A 79 12.81 14.57 -6.92
CA ILE A 79 11.56 13.99 -7.44
C ILE A 79 10.94 13.05 -6.38
N ALA A 80 9.67 13.26 -6.06
CA ALA A 80 8.88 12.34 -5.25
C ALA A 80 8.08 11.38 -6.15
N ILE A 81 8.14 10.07 -5.90
CA ILE A 81 7.33 9.06 -6.59
C ILE A 81 6.48 8.26 -5.59
N ASP A 82 5.16 8.33 -5.74
CA ASP A 82 4.18 7.54 -4.99
C ASP A 82 3.28 6.74 -5.93
N GLY A 83 2.76 5.65 -5.41
CA GLY A 83 1.88 4.73 -6.12
C GLY A 83 1.60 3.53 -5.23
N LEU A 84 0.63 2.72 -5.64
CA LEU A 84 0.35 1.46 -4.95
C LEU A 84 1.59 0.54 -4.96
N PRO A 85 1.76 -0.34 -3.96
CA PRO A 85 2.65 -1.49 -4.12
C PRO A 85 2.32 -2.23 -5.43
N GLY A 86 3.34 -2.62 -6.20
CA GLY A 86 3.15 -3.25 -7.52
C GLY A 86 2.82 -2.30 -8.68
N SER A 87 2.76 -0.98 -8.46
CA SER A 87 2.52 0.02 -9.51
C SER A 87 3.72 0.26 -10.44
N GLY A 88 4.90 -0.27 -10.11
CA GLY A 88 6.13 -0.04 -10.87
C GLY A 88 6.94 1.18 -10.43
N LYS A 89 6.59 1.83 -9.30
CA LYS A 89 7.33 2.97 -8.71
C LYS A 89 8.85 2.79 -8.69
N SER A 90 9.35 1.68 -8.18
CA SER A 90 10.80 1.44 -8.07
C SER A 90 11.47 1.23 -9.43
N SER A 91 10.79 0.56 -10.36
CA SER A 91 11.28 0.39 -11.74
C SER A 91 11.29 1.72 -12.50
N LEU A 92 10.26 2.55 -12.33
CA LEU A 92 10.19 3.88 -12.91
C LEU A 92 11.26 4.80 -12.32
N ALA A 93 11.45 4.78 -11.01
CA ALA A 93 12.50 5.54 -10.32
C ALA A 93 13.88 5.16 -10.87
N ALA A 94 14.20 3.87 -10.97
CA ALA A 94 15.48 3.41 -11.53
C ALA A 94 15.67 3.81 -13.01
N ALA A 95 14.63 3.68 -13.82
CA ALA A 95 14.68 4.07 -15.22
C ALA A 95 14.90 5.58 -15.39
N LEU A 96 14.18 6.41 -14.61
CA LEU A 96 14.26 7.85 -14.67
C LEU A 96 15.60 8.37 -14.12
N ALA A 97 16.04 7.82 -12.99
CA ALA A 97 17.34 8.12 -12.37
C ALA A 97 18.51 7.92 -13.34
N LYS A 98 18.54 6.80 -14.07
CA LYS A 98 19.56 6.54 -15.09
C LYS A 98 19.56 7.58 -16.22
N ARG A 99 18.39 8.12 -16.58
CA ARG A 99 18.26 9.10 -17.67
C ARG A 99 18.61 10.52 -17.24
N MET A 100 18.38 10.83 -15.98
CA MET A 100 18.55 12.17 -15.41
C MET A 100 19.81 12.30 -14.55
N ASP A 101 20.62 11.24 -14.45
CA ASP A 101 21.81 11.16 -13.61
C ASP A 101 21.52 11.48 -12.13
N MET A 102 20.50 10.81 -11.57
CA MET A 102 20.05 11.00 -10.18
C MET A 102 20.23 9.72 -9.36
N GLU A 103 20.35 9.85 -8.04
CA GLU A 103 20.26 8.69 -7.13
C GLU A 103 18.81 8.24 -6.93
N VAL A 104 18.58 6.94 -6.67
CA VAL A 104 17.28 6.44 -6.19
C VAL A 104 17.34 6.19 -4.69
N VAL A 105 16.39 6.76 -3.95
CA VAL A 105 16.23 6.57 -2.51
C VAL A 105 14.89 5.87 -2.23
N CYS A 106 14.96 4.58 -1.91
CA CYS A 106 13.80 3.78 -1.50
C CYS A 106 13.55 3.95 0.00
N LEU A 107 12.36 4.41 0.37
CA LEU A 107 12.00 4.67 1.77
C LEU A 107 11.17 3.54 2.38
N ASP A 108 11.06 2.36 1.74
CA ASP A 108 10.23 1.24 2.23
C ASP A 108 10.69 0.70 3.61
N HIS A 109 11.92 1.03 4.03
CA HIS A 109 12.49 0.69 5.35
C HIS A 109 12.56 1.85 6.34
N GLN A 110 12.06 3.03 5.97
CA GLN A 110 12.07 4.22 6.81
C GLN A 110 10.75 4.35 7.57
N ASP A 111 10.81 4.90 8.78
CA ASP A 111 9.59 5.26 9.49
C ASP A 111 8.97 6.51 8.87
N MET A 112 7.92 6.29 8.09
CA MET A 112 7.19 7.37 7.43
C MET A 112 6.28 8.15 8.37
N GLU A 113 6.16 7.77 9.64
CA GLU A 113 5.47 8.60 10.65
C GLU A 113 6.33 9.77 11.12
N GLU A 114 7.64 9.66 10.97
CA GLU A 114 8.59 10.72 11.28
C GLU A 114 8.87 11.59 10.04
N ARG A 115 9.33 12.81 10.28
CA ARG A 115 9.79 13.69 9.20
C ARG A 115 11.11 13.16 8.68
N PHE A 116 11.15 12.80 7.41
CA PHE A 116 12.37 12.35 6.76
C PHE A 116 13.20 13.55 6.27
N SER A 117 14.53 13.50 6.43
CA SER A 117 15.42 14.51 5.87
C SER A 117 15.74 14.21 4.41
N PHE A 118 15.26 15.05 3.49
CA PHE A 118 15.50 14.92 2.05
C PHE A 118 16.78 15.63 1.62
N GLU A 119 17.92 15.32 2.25
CA GLU A 119 19.17 16.04 2.00
C GLU A 119 19.82 15.70 0.65
N LYS A 120 19.72 14.44 0.21
CA LYS A 120 20.32 14.00 -1.05
C LYS A 120 19.71 14.72 -2.25
N ALA A 121 20.58 15.25 -3.10
CA ALA A 121 20.23 15.87 -4.37
C ALA A 121 21.46 15.77 -5.31
N PRO A 122 21.28 15.48 -6.61
CA PRO A 122 20.02 15.17 -7.27
C PRO A 122 19.52 13.75 -6.95
N ALA A 123 18.26 13.59 -6.52
CA ALA A 123 17.70 12.31 -6.09
C ALA A 123 16.20 12.12 -6.37
N ILE A 124 15.83 10.86 -6.60
CA ILE A 124 14.45 10.38 -6.74
C ILE A 124 14.08 9.59 -5.50
N TYR A 125 13.12 10.09 -4.73
CA TYR A 125 12.60 9.44 -3.53
C TYR A 125 11.32 8.70 -3.86
N GLU A 126 11.22 7.44 -3.44
CA GLU A 126 10.05 6.63 -3.72
C GLU A 126 9.50 5.96 -2.46
N HIS A 127 8.18 6.06 -2.28
CA HIS A 127 7.45 5.34 -1.24
C HIS A 127 5.95 5.31 -1.53
N HIS A 128 5.28 4.23 -1.14
CA HIS A 128 3.83 4.09 -1.34
C HIS A 128 2.99 4.93 -0.35
N ARG A 129 3.64 5.62 0.58
CA ARG A 129 3.06 6.59 1.53
C ARG A 129 3.74 7.96 1.46
N LEU A 130 4.56 8.25 0.45
CA LEU A 130 5.36 9.48 0.42
C LEU A 130 4.48 10.74 0.48
N LEU A 131 3.53 10.87 -0.46
CA LEU A 131 2.76 12.12 -0.59
C LEU A 131 1.80 12.35 0.57
N ARG A 132 1.41 11.28 1.26
CA ARG A 132 0.42 11.31 2.34
C ARG A 132 1.03 11.49 3.72
N THR A 133 2.37 11.42 3.85
CA THR A 133 3.05 11.53 5.15
C THR A 133 4.05 12.68 5.21
N GLN A 134 4.72 13.00 4.10
CA GLN A 134 5.84 13.94 4.10
C GLN A 134 5.44 15.32 3.55
N ASP A 135 6.27 16.31 3.83
CA ASP A 135 6.15 17.67 3.30
C ASP A 135 6.57 17.70 1.82
N MET A 136 5.63 18.02 0.93
CA MET A 136 5.88 18.00 -0.52
C MET A 136 6.65 19.22 -1.01
N ASP A 137 6.73 20.29 -0.22
CA ASP A 137 7.53 21.48 -0.51
C ASP A 137 9.05 21.23 -0.43
N ARG A 138 9.46 19.98 -0.19
CA ARG A 138 10.84 19.51 -0.27
C ARG A 138 11.23 19.00 -1.66
N PHE A 139 10.29 18.91 -2.59
CA PHE A 139 10.49 18.35 -3.92
C PHE A 139 10.18 19.37 -5.02
N ASP A 140 10.84 19.24 -6.16
CA ASP A 140 10.57 20.07 -7.33
C ASP A 140 9.46 19.45 -8.20
N VAL A 141 9.34 18.12 -8.16
CA VAL A 141 8.34 17.37 -8.92
C VAL A 141 7.73 16.26 -8.07
N MET A 142 6.40 16.13 -8.15
CA MET A 142 5.65 15.00 -7.64
C MET A 142 5.15 14.12 -8.79
N ILE A 143 5.40 12.82 -8.70
CA ILE A 143 4.91 11.80 -9.62
C ILE A 143 4.00 10.84 -8.85
N TYR A 144 2.78 10.66 -9.36
CA TYR A 144 1.81 9.70 -8.83
C TYR A 144 1.43 8.67 -9.90
N ILE A 145 1.61 7.39 -9.60
CA ILE A 145 1.21 6.30 -10.49
C ILE A 145 -0.22 5.85 -10.13
N ASP A 146 -1.21 6.40 -10.85
CA ASP A 146 -2.65 6.12 -10.64
C ASP A 146 -3.10 4.79 -11.28
N GLN A 147 -2.31 3.73 -11.11
CA GLN A 147 -2.58 2.43 -11.71
C GLN A 147 -3.86 1.80 -11.13
N PRO A 148 -4.69 1.10 -11.94
CA PRO A 148 -5.82 0.33 -11.43
C PRO A 148 -5.39 -0.70 -10.38
N VAL A 149 -6.18 -0.84 -9.31
CA VAL A 149 -5.89 -1.74 -8.18
C VAL A 149 -5.66 -3.17 -8.64
N GLU A 150 -6.51 -3.67 -9.53
CA GLU A 150 -6.39 -5.05 -10.03
C GLU A 150 -5.11 -5.26 -10.84
N LYS A 151 -4.68 -4.28 -11.66
CA LYS A 151 -3.39 -4.35 -12.37
C LYS A 151 -2.23 -4.38 -11.36
N ALA A 152 -2.28 -3.56 -10.30
CA ALA A 152 -1.25 -3.54 -9.27
C ALA A 152 -1.16 -4.88 -8.50
N LYS A 153 -2.30 -5.45 -8.09
CA LYS A 153 -2.37 -6.78 -7.46
C LYS A 153 -1.80 -7.86 -8.37
N GLN A 154 -2.17 -7.86 -9.65
CA GLN A 154 -1.64 -8.81 -10.63
C GLN A 154 -0.12 -8.70 -10.76
N ASN A 155 0.43 -7.49 -10.79
CA ASN A 155 1.89 -7.28 -10.82
C ASN A 155 2.58 -7.85 -9.56
N ILE A 156 1.98 -7.67 -8.38
CA ILE A 156 2.51 -8.24 -7.13
C ILE A 156 2.50 -9.77 -7.19
N LEU A 157 1.40 -10.36 -7.66
CA LEU A 157 1.30 -11.82 -7.79
C LEU A 157 2.31 -12.37 -8.80
N LYS A 158 2.53 -11.68 -9.92
CA LYS A 158 3.53 -12.07 -10.94
C LYS A 158 4.96 -12.04 -10.41
N ARG A 159 5.33 -11.02 -9.63
CA ARG A 159 6.67 -10.94 -9.01
C ARG A 159 6.84 -11.89 -7.82
N GLN A 160 5.72 -12.40 -7.29
CA GLN A 160 5.59 -13.29 -6.13
C GLN A 160 6.08 -12.74 -4.77
N ARG A 161 7.17 -11.97 -4.73
CA ARG A 161 7.69 -11.31 -3.53
C ARG A 161 6.64 -10.36 -2.92
N GLY A 162 6.30 -10.62 -1.65
CA GLY A 162 5.31 -9.84 -0.92
C GLY A 162 3.88 -10.07 -1.38
N ALA A 163 3.60 -11.20 -2.05
CA ALA A 163 2.27 -11.52 -2.56
C ALA A 163 1.19 -11.63 -1.47
N TYR A 164 1.57 -11.97 -0.23
CA TYR A 164 0.66 -12.01 0.92
C TYR A 164 -0.03 -10.65 1.17
N LEU A 165 0.58 -9.53 0.77
CA LEU A 165 0.00 -8.20 0.90
C LEU A 165 -1.32 -8.06 0.13
N VAL A 166 -1.49 -8.81 -0.97
CA VAL A 166 -2.73 -8.81 -1.77
C VAL A 166 -3.93 -9.29 -0.97
N ASP A 167 -3.72 -10.20 -0.03
CA ASP A 167 -4.79 -10.79 0.78
C ASP A 167 -5.11 -9.94 2.01
N ILE A 168 -4.13 -9.21 2.56
CA ILE A 168 -4.31 -8.46 3.82
C ILE A 168 -4.54 -6.96 3.64
N MET A 169 -4.07 -6.34 2.55
CA MET A 169 -4.14 -4.87 2.39
C MET A 169 -5.41 -4.45 1.66
N ASN A 170 -5.99 -3.33 2.09
CA ASN A 170 -7.04 -2.63 1.38
C ASN A 170 -6.44 -1.71 0.30
N PHE A 171 -6.14 -2.27 -0.86
CA PHE A 171 -5.56 -1.52 -1.99
C PHE A 171 -6.47 -0.38 -2.49
N GLU A 172 -7.79 -0.54 -2.41
CA GLU A 172 -8.73 0.52 -2.78
C GLU A 172 -8.59 1.72 -1.85
N LEU A 173 -8.52 1.47 -0.54
CA LEU A 173 -8.28 2.51 0.45
C LEU A 173 -6.90 3.16 0.24
N MET A 174 -5.85 2.37 0.01
CA MET A 174 -4.52 2.90 -0.29
C MET A 174 -4.54 3.81 -1.53
N LYS A 175 -5.26 3.43 -2.58
CA LYS A 175 -5.41 4.23 -3.80
C LYS A 175 -6.19 5.51 -3.52
N LYS A 176 -7.32 5.40 -2.82
CA LYS A 176 -8.18 6.54 -2.45
C LYS A 176 -7.40 7.61 -1.68
N ILE A 177 -6.68 7.20 -0.63
CA ILE A 177 -5.87 8.11 0.20
C ILE A 177 -4.70 8.71 -0.60
N GLY A 178 -3.99 7.90 -1.40
CA GLY A 178 -2.88 8.40 -2.23
C GLY A 178 -3.33 9.41 -3.29
N LYS A 179 -4.44 9.12 -3.96
CA LYS A 179 -5.06 10.02 -4.93
C LYS A 179 -5.50 11.32 -4.28
N LYS A 180 -6.06 11.25 -3.05
CA LYS A 180 -6.44 12.45 -2.29
C LYS A 180 -5.22 13.31 -1.92
N ALA A 181 -4.14 12.69 -1.44
CA ALA A 181 -2.88 13.38 -1.15
C ALA A 181 -2.35 14.11 -2.39
N PHE A 182 -2.31 13.43 -3.54
CA PHE A 182 -1.88 14.06 -4.79
C PHE A 182 -2.82 15.19 -5.25
N SER A 183 -4.14 15.07 -5.05
CA SER A 183 -5.08 16.12 -5.44
C SER A 183 -5.00 17.37 -4.57
N LEU A 184 -4.58 17.24 -3.30
CA LEU A 184 -4.44 18.35 -2.36
C LEU A 184 -3.23 19.23 -2.66
N ALA A 185 -2.17 18.69 -3.26
CA ALA A 185 -1.04 19.48 -3.70
C ALA A 185 -1.43 20.35 -4.90
N ASP A 186 -0.91 21.57 -4.97
CA ASP A 186 -1.11 22.45 -6.13
C ASP A 186 -0.27 22.04 -7.33
N GLY A 187 -0.41 22.78 -8.43
CA GLY A 187 0.30 22.54 -9.67
C GLY A 187 -0.55 21.85 -10.73
N GLN A 188 -0.21 22.14 -11.99
CA GLN A 188 -0.90 21.57 -13.14
C GLN A 188 -0.65 20.07 -13.20
N VAL A 189 -1.73 19.28 -13.30
CA VAL A 189 -1.63 17.85 -13.56
C VAL A 189 -1.23 17.63 -15.02
N ILE A 190 -0.07 17.01 -15.22
CA ILE A 190 0.41 16.59 -16.53
C ILE A 190 0.30 15.05 -16.57
N SER A 191 -0.44 14.53 -17.54
CA SER A 191 -0.54 13.08 -17.74
C SER A 191 0.52 12.63 -18.73
N VAL A 192 1.20 11.52 -18.43
CA VAL A 192 2.13 10.90 -19.38
C VAL A 192 1.32 10.00 -20.31
N ASP A 193 1.41 10.24 -21.61
CA ASP A 193 0.60 9.55 -22.63
C ASP A 193 0.68 8.03 -22.53
N HIS A 194 -0.46 7.39 -22.77
CA HIS A 194 -0.63 5.92 -22.72
C HIS A 194 -0.14 5.27 -21.43
N SER A 195 -0.21 6.00 -20.30
CA SER A 195 0.23 5.50 -19.00
C SER A 195 -0.71 5.92 -17.88
N PHE A 196 -0.45 5.39 -16.68
CA PHE A 196 -1.12 5.82 -15.45
C PHE A 196 -0.33 6.86 -14.66
N VAL A 197 0.76 7.38 -15.22
CA VAL A 197 1.66 8.31 -14.54
C VAL A 197 1.11 9.73 -14.67
N ARG A 198 0.97 10.40 -13.52
CA ARG A 198 0.60 11.80 -13.40
C ARG A 198 1.71 12.57 -12.71
N ILE A 199 1.97 13.77 -13.19
CA ILE A 199 3.05 14.64 -12.72
C ILE A 199 2.45 15.97 -12.27
N LYS A 200 2.98 16.52 -11.18
CA LYS A 200 2.85 17.94 -10.83
C LYS A 200 4.26 18.51 -10.68
N ILE A 201 4.48 19.66 -11.31
CA ILE A 201 5.67 20.48 -11.10
C ILE A 201 5.34 21.49 -10.01
N ARG A 202 6.28 21.72 -9.10
CA ARG A 202 6.12 22.63 -7.98
C ARG A 202 5.84 24.05 -8.47
N PRO A 203 4.74 24.69 -8.04
CA PRO A 203 4.51 26.11 -8.24
C PRO A 203 5.48 26.99 -7.43
N ASP A 204 5.65 28.25 -7.81
CA ASP A 204 6.54 29.21 -7.10
C ASP A 204 6.18 29.38 -5.62
N ASN A 205 4.89 29.28 -5.28
CA ASN A 205 4.38 29.36 -3.91
C ASN A 205 4.32 28.00 -3.19
N GLY A 206 4.93 26.96 -3.76
CA GLY A 206 4.89 25.60 -3.24
C GLY A 206 3.64 24.82 -3.62
N TYR A 207 3.59 23.57 -3.18
CA TYR A 207 2.44 22.68 -3.33
C TYR A 207 1.30 23.02 -2.39
N ARG A 208 1.57 23.70 -1.26
CA ARG A 208 0.56 24.16 -0.30
C ARG A 208 -0.44 23.08 0.15
N ASP A 209 -0.02 21.82 0.13
CA ASP A 209 -0.90 20.67 0.34
C ASP A 209 -1.51 20.64 1.76
N MET A 210 -0.75 21.07 2.77
CA MET A 210 -1.23 21.25 4.14
C MET A 210 -2.26 22.38 4.26
N ALA A 211 -2.04 23.51 3.60
CA ALA A 211 -3.00 24.62 3.61
C ALA A 211 -4.31 24.24 2.92
N ASN A 212 -4.23 23.53 1.79
CA ASN A 212 -5.40 22.99 1.09
C ASN A 212 -6.13 21.94 1.91
N LEU A 213 -5.40 21.08 2.62
CA LEU A 213 -5.95 20.08 3.54
C LEU A 213 -6.71 20.73 4.70
N ASP A 214 -6.14 21.78 5.30
CA ASP A 214 -6.76 22.52 6.39
C ASP A 214 -8.02 23.25 5.90
N SER A 215 -7.95 23.90 4.73
CA SER A 215 -9.11 24.54 4.11
C SER A 215 -10.26 23.58 3.85
N GLU A 216 -9.98 22.40 3.26
CA GLU A 216 -11.00 21.38 3.01
C GLU A 216 -11.57 20.79 4.30
N LEU A 217 -10.74 20.58 5.32
CA LEU A 217 -11.20 20.09 6.61
C LEU A 217 -12.10 21.12 7.30
N SER A 218 -11.73 22.40 7.31
CA SER A 218 -12.58 23.48 7.87
C SER A 218 -13.91 23.58 7.14
N ALA A 219 -13.93 23.41 5.81
CA ALA A 219 -15.16 23.41 5.03
C ALA A 219 -16.08 22.21 5.36
N LYS A 220 -15.53 21.07 5.75
CA LYS A 220 -16.31 19.90 6.19
C LYS A 220 -16.68 19.93 7.67
N ALA A 221 -15.82 20.50 8.51
CA ALA A 221 -15.90 20.46 9.96
C ALA A 221 -16.51 21.74 10.55
N ALA A 222 -17.70 22.12 10.07
CA ALA A 222 -18.58 23.04 10.81
C ALA A 222 -19.13 22.42 12.13
N GLY A 223 -18.34 21.54 12.78
CA GLY A 223 -18.64 20.83 14.02
C GLY A 223 -17.53 19.81 14.34
N ASP A 224 -16.91 20.00 15.51
CA ASP A 224 -16.08 19.05 16.26
C ASP A 224 -14.84 18.43 15.63
N SER A 225 -13.68 19.04 15.91
CA SER A 225 -12.40 18.34 16.14
C SER A 225 -11.44 19.27 16.90
N ALA A 226 -11.89 19.82 18.04
CA ALA A 226 -11.05 20.63 18.91
C ALA A 226 -10.38 19.73 19.96
N GLY A 227 -9.09 19.41 19.78
CA GLY A 227 -8.30 18.78 20.85
C GLY A 227 -6.98 18.13 20.44
N GLU A 228 -6.89 17.49 19.28
CA GLU A 228 -5.68 16.74 18.88
C GLU A 228 -4.96 17.34 17.68
N VAL A 229 -3.64 17.51 17.80
CA VAL A 229 -2.77 17.89 16.68
C VAL A 229 -2.59 16.67 15.77
N LEU A 230 -3.49 16.51 14.80
CA LEU A 230 -3.41 15.45 13.80
C LEU A 230 -2.27 15.71 12.82
N ASN A 231 -1.53 14.65 12.46
CA ASN A 231 -0.54 14.70 11.39
C ASN A 231 -1.19 14.67 10.00
N LYS A 232 -0.39 14.87 8.94
CA LYS A 232 -0.87 14.94 7.56
C LYS A 232 -1.69 13.71 7.15
N GLU A 233 -1.19 12.50 7.42
CA GLU A 233 -1.88 11.27 7.04
C GLU A 233 -3.22 11.12 7.77
N GLN A 234 -3.25 11.43 9.07
CA GLN A 234 -4.46 11.43 9.90
C GLN A 234 -5.51 12.41 9.37
N ARG A 235 -5.10 13.61 9.00
CA ARG A 235 -5.97 14.64 8.41
C ARG A 235 -6.54 14.17 7.05
N ILE A 236 -5.72 13.55 6.19
CA ILE A 236 -6.20 13.00 4.92
C ILE A 236 -7.21 11.87 5.16
N PHE A 237 -6.96 10.99 6.13
CA PHE A 237 -7.89 9.93 6.51
C PHE A 237 -9.20 10.49 7.06
N LEU A 238 -9.14 11.49 7.96
CA LEU A 238 -10.32 12.17 8.47
C LEU A 238 -11.13 12.77 7.33
N LEU A 239 -10.48 13.48 6.40
CA LEU A 239 -11.10 14.10 5.24
C LEU A 239 -11.76 13.08 4.29
N THR A 240 -11.20 11.86 4.19
CA THR A 240 -11.57 10.88 3.17
C THR A 240 -12.52 9.79 3.68
N GLU A 241 -12.38 9.39 4.94
CA GLU A 241 -13.04 8.25 5.58
C GLU A 241 -13.82 8.64 6.85
N GLY A 242 -13.81 9.93 7.24
CA GLY A 242 -14.51 10.43 8.42
C GLY A 242 -13.88 10.01 9.75
N ARG A 243 -12.64 9.47 9.73
CA ARG A 243 -11.92 9.02 10.92
C ARG A 243 -10.42 9.19 10.75
N ALA A 244 -9.75 9.75 11.76
CA ALA A 244 -8.30 9.87 11.79
C ALA A 244 -7.63 8.50 11.94
N ARG A 245 -6.61 8.23 11.13
CA ARG A 245 -5.86 6.98 11.07
C ARG A 245 -4.43 7.25 10.61
N LYS A 246 -3.46 6.45 11.03
CA LYS A 246 -2.06 6.55 10.56
C LYS A 246 -1.33 5.21 10.56
N GLY A 247 -0.19 5.18 9.90
CA GLY A 247 0.69 4.02 9.90
C GLY A 247 0.23 2.92 8.94
N PHE A 248 1.07 1.91 8.79
CA PHE A 248 0.82 0.80 7.85
C PHE A 248 -0.49 0.05 8.15
N LEU A 249 -0.79 -0.18 9.44
CA LEU A 249 -1.98 -0.92 9.87
C LEU A 249 -3.30 -0.26 9.48
N SER A 250 -3.31 1.06 9.24
CA SER A 250 -4.50 1.79 8.82
C SER A 250 -5.02 1.38 7.44
N TYR A 251 -4.18 0.71 6.66
CA TYR A 251 -4.49 0.19 5.32
C TYR A 251 -4.76 -1.32 5.31
N VAL A 252 -4.65 -2.02 6.44
CA VAL A 252 -5.02 -3.44 6.52
C VAL A 252 -6.53 -3.58 6.37
N ASN A 253 -6.96 -4.59 5.62
CA ASN A 253 -8.36 -4.98 5.54
C ASN A 253 -8.70 -5.85 6.77
N PRO A 254 -9.43 -5.32 7.78
CA PRO A 254 -9.76 -6.10 8.98
C PRO A 254 -10.67 -7.30 8.65
N ARG A 255 -11.33 -7.30 7.48
CA ARG A 255 -12.19 -8.38 7.01
C ARG A 255 -11.48 -9.38 6.08
N ALA A 256 -10.16 -9.29 5.96
CA ALA A 256 -9.37 -10.15 5.05
C ALA A 256 -9.64 -11.66 5.23
N TYR A 257 -9.94 -12.06 6.47
CA TYR A 257 -10.14 -13.47 6.87
C TYR A 257 -11.51 -13.74 7.53
N GLU A 258 -12.44 -12.79 7.50
CA GLU A 258 -13.73 -12.92 8.20
C GLU A 258 -14.52 -14.13 7.68
N ARG A 259 -14.56 -14.32 6.35
CA ARG A 259 -15.23 -15.46 5.73
C ARG A 259 -14.59 -16.79 6.13
N GLU A 260 -13.26 -16.85 6.16
CA GLU A 260 -12.50 -18.04 6.55
C GLU A 260 -12.73 -18.38 8.02
N LEU A 261 -12.74 -17.37 8.90
CA LEU A 261 -13.06 -17.52 10.32
C LEU A 261 -14.47 -18.04 10.54
N LEU A 262 -15.48 -17.44 9.91
CA LEU A 262 -16.87 -17.90 10.00
C LEU A 262 -17.04 -19.33 9.48
N SER A 263 -16.41 -19.64 8.34
CA SER A 263 -16.46 -21.00 7.77
C SER A 263 -15.79 -22.02 8.69
N ALA A 264 -14.68 -21.65 9.34
CA ALA A 264 -13.98 -22.50 10.29
C ALA A 264 -14.82 -22.81 11.52
N LEU A 265 -15.51 -21.80 12.06
CA LEU A 265 -16.43 -21.97 13.20
C LEU A 265 -17.58 -22.91 12.87
N ILE A 266 -18.20 -22.77 11.68
CA ILE A 266 -19.28 -23.66 11.23
C ILE A 266 -18.79 -25.11 11.17
N VAL A 267 -17.62 -25.34 10.56
CA VAL A 267 -17.02 -26.69 10.47
C VAL A 267 -16.71 -27.27 11.85
N GLY A 268 -16.22 -26.45 12.78
CA GLY A 268 -15.96 -26.86 14.15
C GLY A 268 -17.22 -27.32 14.87
N VAL A 269 -18.30 -26.54 14.78
CA VAL A 269 -19.61 -26.85 15.37
C VAL A 269 -20.17 -28.15 14.77
N ASP A 270 -20.19 -28.27 13.44
CA ASP A 270 -20.69 -29.47 12.74
C ASP A 270 -19.92 -30.74 13.12
N SER A 271 -18.59 -30.63 13.27
CA SER A 271 -17.73 -31.74 13.67
C SER A 271 -18.03 -32.23 15.09
N ALA A 272 -18.33 -31.30 16.00
CA ALA A 272 -18.75 -31.63 17.36
C ALA A 272 -20.14 -32.26 17.39
N SER A 273 -21.10 -31.73 16.61
CA SER A 273 -22.45 -32.30 16.51
C SER A 273 -22.44 -33.73 15.96
N LYS A 274 -21.60 -34.04 14.97
CA LYS A 274 -21.44 -35.40 14.43
C LYS A 274 -20.82 -36.37 15.44
N LYS A 275 -19.81 -35.94 16.21
CA LYS A 275 -19.23 -36.76 17.29
C LYS A 275 -20.23 -37.09 18.40
N LYS A 276 -21.17 -36.18 18.69
CA LYS A 276 -22.23 -36.41 19.68
C LYS A 276 -23.24 -37.46 19.21
N LYS A 277 -23.63 -37.45 17.93
CA LYS A 277 -24.51 -38.47 17.32
C LYS A 277 -23.89 -39.87 17.25
N LEU A 278 -22.57 -39.99 17.25
CA LEU A 278 -21.85 -41.28 17.22
C LEU A 278 -21.62 -41.86 18.62
N ARG A 279 -21.93 -41.11 19.69
CA ARG A 279 -21.70 -41.49 21.10
C ARG A 279 -22.99 -41.74 21.88
N GLY A 280 -24.16 -41.48 21.30
CA GLY A 280 -25.48 -41.79 21.85
C GLY A 280 -26.12 -42.92 21.06
#